data_AF-A0A6S6RZF2-F1
#
_entry.id   AF-A0A6S6RZF2-F1
#
_cell.length_a   1.000
_cell.length_b   1.000
_cell.length_c   1.000
_cell.angle_alpha   90.00
_cell.angle_beta   90.00
_cell.angle_gamma   90.00
#
_symmetry.space_group_name_H-M   'P 1'
#
loop_
_entity.id
_entity.type
_entity.pdbx_description
1 polymer ?
#
loop_
_entity_poly.entity_id
_entity_poly.type
_entity_poly.pdbx_seq_one_letter_code
_entity_poly.pdbx_strand_id
1 'polypeptide(L)'
;QGAVITSAAFGTVVSWFPTILGFAIFMFAFSTMISWSYYGERAWVYLFGLKTSIVYKLIFLAFIIIATVTDTGTMVDFSSILFLALAVPNIFGLIIMSGDVRVMLTEYLNKLKSGELDKEAIRD
;
A
#
# COMPACT_ATOMS: atom_id res chain seq x y z
N GLN A 1 9.68 -8.58 -14.90
CA GLN A 1 9.46 -9.11 -16.27
C GLN A 1 8.35 -8.37 -17.03
N GLY A 2 7.19 -8.06 -16.42
CA GLY A 2 6.09 -7.34 -17.12
C GLY A 2 6.48 -6.01 -17.76
N ALA A 3 7.21 -5.14 -17.04
CA ALA A 3 7.70 -3.86 -17.57
C ALA A 3 8.52 -3.99 -18.86
N VAL A 4 9.37 -5.03 -18.96
CA VAL A 4 10.24 -5.26 -20.12
C VAL A 4 9.41 -5.68 -21.34
N ILE A 5 8.42 -6.55 -21.15
CA ILE A 5 7.53 -7.01 -22.23
C ILE A 5 6.68 -5.85 -22.75
N THR A 6 6.11 -5.03 -21.86
CA THR A 6 5.36 -3.82 -22.25
C THR A 6 6.26 -2.85 -22.99
N SER A 7 7.47 -2.58 -22.49
CA SER A 7 8.42 -1.69 -23.15
C SER A 7 8.80 -2.19 -24.55
N ALA A 8 9.05 -3.49 -24.71
CA ALA A 8 9.39 -4.08 -26.00
C ALA A 8 8.21 -4.00 -26.99
N ALA A 9 6.99 -4.30 -26.54
CA ALA A 9 5.80 -4.23 -27.38
C ALA A 9 5.53 -2.79 -27.88
N PHE A 10 5.54 -1.81 -26.99
CA PHE A 10 5.31 -0.42 -27.37
C PHE A 10 6.46 0.18 -28.19
N GLY A 11 7.69 -0.28 -27.97
CA GLY A 11 8.85 0.09 -28.78
C GLY A 11 8.71 -0.29 -30.26
N THR A 12 7.89 -1.29 -30.59
CA THR A 12 7.60 -1.66 -32.00
C THR A 12 6.71 -0.64 -32.72
N VAL A 13 5.93 0.15 -31.98
CA VAL A 13 4.99 1.14 -32.52
C VAL A 13 5.54 2.56 -32.37
N VAL A 14 6.17 2.86 -31.23
CA VAL A 14 6.70 4.19 -30.88
C VAL A 14 8.08 4.03 -30.24
N SER A 15 9.12 4.39 -30.98
CA SER A 15 10.53 4.17 -30.59
C SER A 15 10.97 4.93 -29.33
N TRP A 16 10.36 6.08 -29.01
CA TRP A 16 10.68 6.87 -27.82
C TRP A 16 9.87 6.49 -26.57
N PHE A 17 8.81 5.69 -26.72
CA PHE A 17 7.93 5.32 -25.62
C PHE A 17 8.62 4.56 -24.48
N PRO A 18 9.58 3.63 -24.73
CA PRO A 18 10.35 2.97 -23.68
C PRO A 18 10.96 3.92 -22.64
N THR A 19 11.46 5.08 -23.07
CA THR A 19 12.08 6.07 -22.17
C THR A 19 11.05 6.71 -21.24
N ILE A 20 9.89 7.10 -21.77
CA ILE A 20 8.81 7.69 -20.97
C ILE A 20 8.24 6.65 -20.00
N LEU A 21 8.05 5.42 -20.48
CA LEU A 21 7.59 4.31 -19.64
C LEU A 21 8.57 4.04 -18.49
N GLY A 22 9.87 4.07 -18.74
CA GLY A 22 10.90 3.94 -17.70
C GLY A 22 10.78 5.00 -16.61
N PHE A 23 10.59 6.27 -17.00
CA PHE A 23 10.38 7.36 -16.03
C PHE A 23 9.08 7.18 -15.23
N ALA A 24 7.98 6.78 -15.88
CA ALA A 24 6.71 6.53 -15.22
C ALA A 24 6.81 5.37 -14.20
N ILE A 25 7.49 4.28 -14.57
CA ILE A 25 7.73 3.14 -13.67
C ILE A 25 8.57 3.56 -12.47
N PHE A 26 9.61 4.38 -12.67
CA PHE A 26 10.43 4.89 -11.58
C PHE A 26 9.60 5.72 -10.58
N MET A 27 8.81 6.67 -11.08
CA MET A 27 7.92 7.49 -10.25
C MET A 27 6.90 6.64 -9.48
N PHE A 28 6.30 5.65 -10.16
CA PHE A 28 5.34 4.73 -9.55
C PHE A 28 5.98 3.84 -8.47
N ALA A 29 7.17 3.30 -8.73
CA ALA A 29 7.91 2.51 -7.76
C ALA A 29 8.27 3.37 -6.53
N PHE A 30 8.72 4.61 -6.75
CA PHE A 30 9.06 5.53 -5.68
C PHE A 30 7.85 5.90 -4.80
N SER A 31 6.71 6.25 -5.39
CA SER A 31 5.48 6.56 -4.64
C SER A 31 4.98 5.36 -3.84
N THR A 32 5.11 4.16 -4.42
CA THR A 32 4.74 2.91 -3.77
C THR A 32 5.63 2.66 -2.55
N MET A 33 6.95 2.82 -2.67
CA MET A 33 7.88 2.67 -1.56
C MET A 33 7.57 3.62 -0.40
N ILE A 34 7.23 4.89 -0.67
CA ILE A 34 6.86 5.85 0.39
C ILE A 34 5.62 5.37 1.15
N SER A 35 4.57 4.98 0.41
CA SER A 35 3.32 4.50 1.01
C SER A 35 3.56 3.29 1.90
N TRP A 36 4.29 2.28 1.41
CA TRP A 36 4.57 1.06 2.17
C TRP A 36 5.50 1.30 3.36
N SER A 37 6.50 2.18 3.22
CA SER A 37 7.33 2.59 4.35
C SER A 37 6.49 3.25 5.45
N TYR A 38 5.53 4.10 5.08
CA TYR A 38 4.66 4.78 6.05
C TYR A 38 3.73 3.79 6.76
N TYR A 39 3.00 2.96 6.01
CA TYR A 39 2.09 1.97 6.60
C TYR A 39 2.81 1.00 7.53
N GLY A 40 3.99 0.50 7.10
CA GLY A 40 4.77 -0.39 7.93
C GLY A 40 5.37 0.31 9.16
N GLU A 41 5.77 1.58 9.06
CA GLU A 41 6.20 2.36 10.24
C GLU A 41 5.05 2.54 11.23
N ARG A 42 3.83 2.82 10.77
CA ARG A 42 2.65 2.94 11.65
C ARG A 42 2.36 1.61 12.37
N ALA A 43 2.42 0.48 11.66
CA ALA A 43 2.28 -0.84 12.25
C ALA A 43 3.39 -1.14 13.27
N TRP A 44 4.64 -0.79 12.96
CA TRP A 44 5.77 -0.93 13.87
C TRP A 44 5.61 -0.10 15.13
N VAL A 45 5.21 1.17 15.00
CA VAL A 45 4.97 2.08 16.13
C VAL A 45 3.81 1.58 17.00
N TYR A 46 2.77 1.00 16.41
CA TYR A 46 1.68 0.37 17.16
C TYR A 46 2.17 -0.78 18.04
N LEU A 47 3.12 -1.59 17.56
CA LEU A 47 3.64 -2.76 18.28
C LEU A 47 4.78 -2.42 19.26
N PHE A 48 5.69 -1.52 18.89
CA PHE A 48 6.96 -1.29 19.58
C PHE A 48 7.15 0.16 20.08
N GLY A 49 6.14 1.01 19.87
CA GLY A 49 6.15 2.41 20.29
C GLY A 49 6.94 3.36 19.37
N LEU A 50 6.76 4.66 19.58
CA LEU A 50 7.29 5.71 18.70
C LEU A 50 8.82 5.79 18.69
N LYS A 51 9.47 5.50 19.83
CA LYS A 51 10.93 5.64 19.99
C LYS A 51 11.73 4.70 19.08
N THR A 52 11.13 3.61 18.61
CA THR A 52 11.80 2.61 17.77
C THR A 52 11.53 2.78 16.27
N SER A 53 10.82 3.84 15.85
CA SER A 53 10.52 4.10 14.43
C SER A 53 11.78 4.22 13.57
N ILE A 54 12.87 4.78 14.11
CA ILE A 54 14.14 4.89 13.39
C ILE A 54 14.73 3.52 13.02
N VAL A 55 14.56 2.52 13.89
CA VAL A 55 15.01 1.15 13.65
C VAL A 55 14.25 0.55 12.46
N TYR A 56 12.94 0.77 12.40
CA TYR A 56 12.12 0.34 11.26
C TYR A 56 12.59 0.98 9.95
N LYS A 57 12.88 2.28 9.93
CA LYS A 57 13.36 2.97 8.72
C LYS A 57 14.70 2.41 8.23
N LEU A 58 15.62 2.10 9.16
CA LEU A 58 16.89 1.47 8.81
C LEU A 58 16.70 0.07 8.22
N ILE A 59 15.82 -0.74 8.81
CA ILE A 59 15.45 -2.06 8.29
C ILE A 59 14.86 -1.93 6.88
N PHE A 60 13.91 -1.02 6.68
CA PHE A 60 13.26 -0.80 5.39
C PHE A 60 14.27 -0.42 4.29
N LEU A 61 15.21 0.48 4.59
CA LEU A 61 16.28 0.86 3.67
C LEU A 61 17.22 -0.33 3.35
N ALA A 62 17.55 -1.16 4.34
CA ALA A 62 18.34 -2.37 4.11
C ALA A 62 17.61 -3.36 3.18
N PHE A 63 16.30 -3.54 3.36
CA PHE A 63 15.49 -4.38 2.45
C PHE A 63 15.44 -3.84 1.03
N ILE A 64 15.43 -2.52 0.82
CA ILE A 64 15.53 -1.93 -0.53
C ILE A 64 16.84 -2.34 -1.20
N ILE A 65 17.96 -2.30 -0.48
CA ILE A 65 19.26 -2.71 -1.02
C ILE A 65 19.24 -4.20 -1.37
N ILE A 66 18.71 -5.05 -0.48
CA ILE A 66 18.59 -6.50 -0.72
C ILE A 66 17.71 -6.79 -1.95
N ALA A 67 16.63 -6.03 -2.14
CA ALA A 67 15.75 -6.18 -3.29
C ALA A 67 16.45 -5.88 -4.62
N THR A 68 17.51 -5.07 -4.64
CA THR A 68 18.26 -4.78 -5.88
C THR A 68 19.17 -5.93 -6.33
N VAL A 69 19.53 -6.83 -5.42
CA VAL A 69 20.44 -7.97 -5.70
C VAL A 69 19.73 -9.32 -5.75
N THR A 70 18.43 -9.34 -5.42
CA THR A 70 17.62 -10.57 -5.39
C THR A 70 16.91 -10.78 -6.73
N ASP A 71 16.77 -12.04 -7.15
CA ASP A 71 16.04 -12.36 -8.38
C ASP A 71 14.56 -11.92 -8.29
N THR A 72 14.03 -11.43 -9.40
CA THR A 72 12.65 -10.90 -9.46
C THR A 72 11.62 -11.98 -9.12
N GLY A 73 11.83 -13.23 -9.55
CA GLY A 73 10.91 -14.34 -9.26
C GLY A 73 10.83 -14.63 -7.77
N THR A 74 11.99 -14.76 -7.12
CA THR A 74 12.05 -14.96 -5.66
C THR A 74 11.40 -13.81 -4.89
N MET A 75 11.59 -12.57 -5.34
CA MET A 75 10.97 -11.41 -4.70
C MET A 75 9.44 -11.41 -4.86
N VAL A 76 8.92 -11.83 -6.01
CA VAL A 76 7.47 -11.97 -6.25
C VAL A 76 6.87 -13.05 -5.36
N ASP A 77 7.50 -14.21 -5.26
CA ASP A 77 7.03 -15.31 -4.41
C ASP A 77 7.04 -14.91 -2.93
N PHE A 78 8.13 -14.30 -2.47
CA PHE A 78 8.25 -13.80 -1.11
C PHE A 78 7.17 -12.76 -0.78
N SER A 79 6.96 -11.79 -1.67
CA SER A 79 5.92 -10.76 -1.49
C SER A 79 4.51 -11.36 -1.45
N SER A 80 4.26 -12.40 -2.24
CA SER A 80 2.97 -13.09 -2.27
C SER A 80 2.66 -13.77 -0.93
N ILE A 81 3.66 -14.39 -0.30
CA ILE A 81 3.53 -14.99 1.04
C ILE A 81 3.23 -13.91 2.09
N LEU A 82 3.92 -12.75 2.02
CA LEU A 82 3.67 -11.63 2.94
C LEU A 82 2.25 -11.06 2.78
N PHE A 83 1.76 -10.89 1.56
CA PHE A 83 0.39 -10.44 1.32
C PHE A 83 -0.64 -11.44 1.83
N LEU A 84 -0.39 -12.74 1.64
CA LEU A 84 -1.26 -13.77 2.21
C LEU A 84 -1.27 -13.70 3.75
N ALA A 85 -0.11 -13.58 4.36
CA ALA A 85 0.03 -13.46 5.82
C ALA A 85 -0.69 -12.23 6.39
N LEU A 86 -0.72 -11.12 5.65
CA LEU A 86 -1.48 -9.92 6.01
C LEU A 86 -2.98 -10.10 5.76
N ALA A 87 -3.36 -10.70 4.63
CA ALA A 87 -4.76 -10.83 4.22
C ALA A 87 -5.57 -11.72 5.17
N VAL A 88 -5.02 -12.86 5.60
CA VAL A 88 -5.72 -13.84 6.45
C VAL A 88 -6.28 -13.21 7.75
N PRO A 89 -5.48 -12.58 8.63
CA PRO A 89 -6.00 -11.99 9.86
C PRO A 89 -6.93 -10.79 9.58
N ASN A 90 -6.68 -10.01 8.53
CA ASN A 90 -7.54 -8.87 8.17
C ASN A 90 -8.93 -9.34 7.73
N ILE A 91 -9.01 -10.34 6.85
CA ILE A 91 -10.28 -10.91 6.39
C ILE A 91 -11.05 -11.51 7.57
N PHE A 92 -10.36 -12.25 8.44
CA PHE A 92 -10.99 -12.81 9.64
C PHE A 92 -11.55 -11.72 10.56
N GLY A 93 -10.77 -10.66 10.81
CA GLY A 93 -11.23 -9.50 11.57
C GLY A 93 -12.45 -8.82 10.94
N LEU A 94 -12.44 -8.62 9.62
CA LEU A 94 -13.58 -8.05 8.90
C LEU A 94 -14.85 -8.90 9.02
N ILE A 95 -14.73 -10.24 8.99
CA ILE A 95 -15.89 -11.13 9.16
C ILE A 95 -16.48 -10.96 10.56
N ILE A 96 -15.64 -10.97 11.59
CA ILE A 96 -16.07 -10.78 12.98
C ILE A 96 -16.73 -9.41 13.18
N MET A 97 -16.11 -8.35 12.67
CA MET A 97 -16.57 -6.97 12.85
C MET A 97 -17.67 -6.55 11.86
N SER A 98 -18.07 -7.42 10.94
CA SER A 98 -19.02 -7.09 9.87
C SER A 98 -20.37 -6.56 10.38
N GLY A 99 -20.83 -7.08 11.52
CA GLY A 99 -22.04 -6.62 12.20
C GLY A 99 -21.92 -5.18 12.69
N ASP A 100 -20.86 -4.87 13.43
CA ASP A 100 -20.62 -3.54 14.00
C ASP A 100 -20.42 -2.49 12.90
N VAL A 101 -19.66 -2.85 11.86
CA VAL A 101 -19.46 -1.99 10.68
C VAL A 101 -20.79 -1.69 9.99
N ARG A 102 -21.70 -2.66 9.89
CA ARG A 102 -23.03 -2.45 9.30
C ARG A 102 -23.88 -1.48 10.11
N VAL A 103 -23.83 -1.57 11.44
CA VAL A 103 -24.54 -0.63 12.33
C VAL A 103 -23.99 0.78 12.15
N MET A 104 -22.67 0.95 12.29
CA MET A 104 -22.01 2.26 12.12
C MET A 104 -22.24 2.86 10.74
N LEU A 105 -22.22 2.05 9.68
CA LEU A 105 -22.52 2.51 8.32
C LEU A 105 -23.97 2.99 8.20
N THR A 106 -24.92 2.29 8.80
CA THR A 106 -26.34 2.67 8.77
C THR A 106 -26.55 4.01 9.50
N GLU A 107 -25.93 4.18 10.66
CA GLU A 107 -25.95 5.44 11.42
C GLU A 107 -25.34 6.59 10.62
N TYR A 108 -24.15 6.38 10.04
CA TYR A 108 -23.48 7.36 9.19
C TYR A 108 -24.38 7.80 8.01
N LEU A 109 -24.99 6.84 7.32
CA LEU A 109 -25.88 7.13 6.18
C LEU A 109 -27.16 7.88 6.61
N ASN A 110 -27.69 7.59 7.80
CA ASN A 110 -28.84 8.32 8.33
C ASN A 110 -28.46 9.77 8.65
N LYS A 111 -27.32 10.00 9.32
CA LYS A 111 -26.81 11.34 9.60
C LYS A 111 -26.48 12.13 8.33
N LEU A 112 -25.97 11.46 7.30
CA LEU A 112 -25.70 12.06 5.99
C LEU A 112 -27.00 12.53 5.31
N LYS A 113 -28.06 11.69 5.35
CA LYS A 113 -29.36 12.02 4.75
C LYS A 113 -30.12 13.11 5.51
N SER A 114 -29.96 13.18 6.83
CA SER A 114 -30.61 14.20 7.66
C SER A 114 -29.91 15.57 7.59
N GLY A 115 -28.74 15.67 6.95
CA GLY A 115 -27.91 16.88 6.93
C GLY A 115 -27.29 17.22 8.29
N GLU A 116 -27.23 16.24 9.20
CA GLU A 116 -26.66 16.41 10.54
C GLU A 116 -25.12 16.49 10.49
N LEU A 117 -24.49 15.73 9.58
CA LEU A 117 -23.04 15.79 9.37
C LEU A 117 -22.56 17.18 8.91
N ASP A 118 -23.34 17.86 8.06
CA ASP A 118 -23.01 19.22 7.61
C ASP A 118 -23.10 20.23 8.75
N LYS A 119 -24.04 20.03 9.69
CA LYS A 119 -24.19 20.88 10.88
C LYS A 119 -23.09 20.64 11.91
N GLU A 120 -22.64 19.40 12.07
CA GLU A 120 -21.48 19.06 12.92
C GLU A 120 -20.20 19.68 12.33
N ALA A 121 -19.97 19.56 11.01
CA ALA A 121 -18.78 20.08 10.33
C ALA A 121 -18.64 21.61 10.31
N ILE A 122 -19.75 22.35 10.47
CA ILE A 122 -19.75 23.83 10.54
C ILE A 122 -19.54 24.33 11.98
N ARG A 123 -19.69 23.45 12.98
CA ARG A 123 -19.67 23.82 14.40
C ARG A 123 -18.30 23.68 15.07
N ASP A 124 -17.34 23.07 14.38
CA ASP A 124 -15.91 23.01 14.72
C ASP A 124 -15.10 24.04 13.91
#